data_AF-A0A545AEE9-F1
#
_entry.id   AF-A0A545AEE9-F1
#
_cell.length_a   1.000
_cell.length_b   1.000
_cell.length_c   1.000
_cell.angle_alpha   90.00
_cell.angle_beta   90.00
_cell.angle_gamma   90.00
#
_symmetry.space_group_name_H-M   'P 1'
#
loop_
_entity.id
_entity.type
_entity.pdbx_description
1 polymer ?
#
loop_
_entity_poly.entity_id
_entity_poly.type
_entity_poly.pdbx_seq_one_letter_code
_entity_poly.pdbx_strand_id
1 'polypeptide(L)'
;MCLDAEGAIWCAGTREGGAIVNRVADGGQILDQLELDTACFACMLGGEHGTTLHLLVADWRGPERMGELFTSRTGRLLTTEVTVPRAGRP
;
A
#
# COMPACT_ATOMS: atom_id res chain seq x y z
N MET A 1 0.05 6.43 -1.47
CA MET A 1 -0.81 6.69 -0.30
C MET A 1 -2.16 7.18 -0.78
N CYS A 2 -3.23 6.90 -0.05
CA CYS A 2 -4.58 7.38 -0.36
C CYS A 2 -5.39 7.64 0.92
N LEU A 3 -6.44 8.45 0.83
CA LEU A 3 -7.33 8.80 1.93
C LEU A 3 -8.61 7.93 1.90
N ASP A 4 -9.06 7.48 3.06
CA ASP A 4 -10.36 6.80 3.21
C ASP A 4 -11.45 7.74 3.74
N ALA A 5 -12.70 7.28 3.73
CA ALA A 5 -13.88 8.08 4.07
C ALA A 5 -13.95 8.49 5.55
N GLU A 6 -13.16 7.87 6.43
CA GLU A 6 -13.02 8.28 7.84
C GLU A 6 -11.87 9.28 8.04
N GLY A 7 -11.17 9.66 6.97
CA GLY A 7 -10.05 10.58 7.01
C GLY A 7 -8.72 9.94 7.37
N ALA A 8 -8.63 8.61 7.41
CA ALA A 8 -7.37 7.91 7.63
C ALA A 8 -6.59 7.72 6.31
N ILE A 9 -5.27 7.71 6.41
CA ILE A 9 -4.35 7.55 5.29
C ILE A 9 -3.89 6.10 5.21
N TRP A 10 -4.03 5.48 4.05
CA TRP A 10 -3.30 4.27 3.70
C TRP A 10 -1.94 4.64 3.13
N CYS A 11 -0.85 4.15 3.73
CA CYS A 11 0.51 4.42 3.28
C CYS A 11 1.39 3.15 3.32
N ALA A 12 2.21 2.98 2.29
CA ALA A 12 3.21 1.93 2.27
C ALA A 12 4.35 2.27 3.22
N GLY A 13 4.86 1.26 3.92
CA GLY A 13 5.97 1.34 4.84
C GLY A 13 6.87 0.12 4.73
N THR A 14 7.94 0.14 5.52
CA THR A 14 8.88 -0.98 5.65
C THR A 14 8.99 -1.35 7.12
N ARG A 15 9.24 -2.63 7.39
CA ARG A 15 9.59 -3.13 8.72
C ARG A 15 10.83 -3.99 8.63
N GLU A 16 11.40 -4.36 9.77
CA GLU A 16 12.49 -5.33 9.79
C GLU A 16 12.05 -6.63 9.09
N GLY A 17 12.77 -7.00 8.02
CA GLY A 17 12.52 -8.22 7.25
C GLY A 17 11.35 -8.19 6.27
N GLY A 18 10.67 -7.05 6.04
CA GLY A 18 9.53 -7.03 5.12
C GLY A 18 8.92 -5.66 4.83
N ALA A 19 7.76 -5.67 4.16
CA ALA A 19 7.00 -4.48 3.85
C ALA A 19 5.66 -4.49 4.61
N ILE A 20 5.13 -3.29 4.84
CA ILE A 20 3.83 -3.11 5.47
C ILE A 20 3.02 -2.04 4.74
N VAL A 21 1.71 -2.06 4.92
CA VAL A 21 0.84 -0.94 4.54
C VAL A 21 0.00 -0.59 5.76
N ASN A 22 0.17 0.62 6.26
CA ASN A 22 -0.52 1.11 7.44
C ASN A 22 -1.74 1.92 7.05
N ARG A 23 -2.81 1.78 7.82
CA ARG A 23 -3.92 2.73 7.91
C ARG A 23 -3.67 3.63 9.10
N VAL A 24 -3.50 4.93 8.87
CA VAL A 24 -3.05 5.89 9.89
C VAL A 24 -4.08 6.99 10.06
N ALA A 25 -4.57 7.18 11.29
CA ALA A 25 -5.46 8.29 11.63
C ALA A 25 -4.70 9.62 11.75
N ASP A 26 -5.45 10.72 11.84
CA ASP A 26 -4.87 12.00 12.25
C ASP A 26 -4.12 11.86 13.59
N GLY A 27 -3.02 12.59 13.74
CA GLY A 27 -2.10 12.44 14.87
C GLY A 27 -1.18 11.21 14.82
N GLY A 28 -1.25 10.39 13.77
CA GLY A 28 -0.28 9.31 13.51
C GLY A 28 -0.61 7.97 14.16
N GLN A 29 -1.81 7.79 14.73
CA GLN A 29 -2.23 6.51 15.29
C GLN A 29 -2.41 5.47 14.17
N ILE A 30 -1.74 4.32 14.28
CA ILE A 30 -1.95 3.18 13.39
C ILE A 30 -3.27 2.50 13.77
N LEU A 31 -4.23 2.51 12.86
CA LEU A 31 -5.54 1.87 13.01
C LEU A 31 -5.55 0.44 12.48
N ASP A 32 -4.74 0.16 11.45
CA ASP A 32 -4.61 -1.15 10.82
C ASP A 32 -3.23 -1.28 10.15
N GLN A 33 -2.75 -2.51 9.98
CA GLN A 33 -1.48 -2.82 9.34
C GLN A 33 -1.58 -4.12 8.55
N LEU A 34 -1.29 -4.04 7.25
CA LEU A 34 -1.14 -5.19 6.38
C LEU A 34 0.33 -5.56 6.27
N GLU A 35 0.65 -6.83 6.47
CA GLU A 35 1.99 -7.36 6.23
C GLU A 35 2.12 -7.87 4.79
N LEU A 36 3.26 -7.56 4.17
CA LEU A 36 3.56 -7.95 2.80
C LEU A 36 4.95 -8.57 2.70
N ASP A 37 5.04 -9.67 1.96
CA ASP A 37 6.30 -10.33 1.64
C ASP A 37 7.10 -9.59 0.56
N THR A 38 6.52 -8.57 -0.07
CA THR A 38 7.10 -7.83 -1.19
C THR A 38 6.91 -6.33 -0.98
N ALA A 39 7.91 -5.53 -1.35
CA ALA A 39 7.85 -4.08 -1.20
C ALA A 39 6.65 -3.48 -1.95
N CYS A 40 5.88 -2.67 -1.23
CA CYS A 40 4.76 -1.91 -1.76
C CYS A 40 5.22 -0.47 -2.06
N PHE A 41 4.98 -0.02 -3.28
CA PHE A 41 5.37 1.30 -3.78
C PHE A 41 4.20 2.28 -3.80
N ALA A 42 2.98 1.78 -4.00
CA ALA A 42 1.77 2.59 -4.00
C ALA A 42 0.57 1.78 -3.52
N CYS A 43 -0.39 2.47 -2.92
CA CYS A 43 -1.67 1.91 -2.53
C CYS A 43 -2.80 2.90 -2.84
N MET A 44 -3.97 2.36 -3.22
CA MET A 44 -5.15 3.14 -3.59
C MET A 44 -6.44 2.34 -3.31
N LEU A 45 -7.44 2.99 -2.72
CA LEU A 45 -8.78 2.43 -2.58
C LEU A 45 -9.60 2.58 -3.88
N GLY A 46 -10.26 1.51 -4.29
CA GLY A 46 -11.00 1.37 -5.53
C GLY A 46 -12.11 0.32 -5.42
N GLY A 47 -12.46 -0.30 -6.55
CA GLY A 47 -13.61 -1.20 -6.63
C GLY A 47 -14.96 -0.47 -6.69
N GLU A 48 -16.03 -1.22 -6.94
CA GLU A 48 -17.40 -0.69 -7.08
C GLU A 48 -17.88 0.01 -5.80
N HIS A 49 -17.57 -0.57 -4.65
CA HIS A 49 -17.93 -0.03 -3.34
C HIS A 49 -16.86 0.87 -2.71
N GLY A 50 -15.71 1.06 -3.38
CA GLY A 50 -14.61 1.85 -2.85
C GLY A 50 -13.78 1.15 -1.77
N THR A 51 -14.05 -0.13 -1.47
CA THR A 51 -13.44 -0.92 -0.38
C THR A 51 -12.32 -1.86 -0.83
N THR A 52 -12.01 -1.91 -2.12
CA THR A 52 -10.89 -2.71 -2.61
C THR A 52 -9.60 -1.91 -2.50
N LEU A 53 -8.69 -2.32 -1.62
CA LEU A 53 -7.35 -1.74 -1.51
C LEU A 53 -6.43 -2.39 -2.54
N HIS A 54 -6.04 -1.62 -3.56
CA HIS A 54 -5.05 -2.01 -4.56
C HIS A 54 -3.64 -1.67 -4.08
N LEU A 55 -2.71 -2.61 -4.25
CA LEU A 55 -1.31 -2.50 -3.80
C LEU A 55 -0.37 -2.76 -4.98
N LEU A 56 0.43 -1.77 -5.36
CA LEU A 56 1.48 -1.92 -6.35
C LEU A 56 2.75 -2.41 -5.67
N VAL A 57 3.15 -3.64 -5.97
CA VAL A 57 4.31 -4.29 -5.36
C VAL A 57 5.35 -4.69 -6.39
N ALA A 58 6.61 -4.74 -5.99
CA ALA A 58 7.70 -5.31 -6.79
C ALA A 58 8.83 -5.82 -5.91
N ASP A 59 9.64 -6.74 -6.42
CA ASP A 59 10.78 -7.29 -5.68
C ASP A 59 11.84 -6.18 -5.52
N TRP A 60 11.99 -5.68 -4.29
CA TRP A 60 12.94 -4.62 -3.94
C TRP A 60 14.18 -5.21 -3.25
N ARG A 61 15.37 -4.85 -3.73
CA ARG A 61 16.65 -5.38 -3.23
C ARG A 61 17.61 -4.30 -2.75
N GLY A 62 17.07 -3.13 -2.37
CA GLY A 62 17.85 -1.98 -1.92
C GLY A 62 18.24 -1.01 -3.04
N PRO A 63 18.57 0.24 -2.68
CA PRO A 63 18.86 1.30 -3.64
C PRO A 63 20.09 1.04 -4.52
N GLU A 64 21.05 0.25 -4.04
CA GLU A 64 22.26 -0.14 -4.77
C GLU A 64 21.93 -1.02 -5.99
N ARG A 65 20.77 -1.69 -5.98
CA ARG A 65 20.32 -2.62 -7.03
C ARG A 65 19.16 -2.05 -7.85
N MET A 66 19.01 -0.72 -7.90
CA MET A 66 17.96 -0.04 -8.65
C MET A 66 17.90 -0.46 -10.14
N GLY A 67 19.06 -0.68 -10.77
CA GLY A 67 19.12 -1.16 -12.16
C GLY A 67 18.45 -2.51 -12.38
N GLU A 68 18.52 -3.42 -11.39
CA GLU A 68 17.80 -4.70 -11.44
C GLU A 68 16.29 -4.50 -11.32
N LEU A 69 15.82 -3.57 -10.47
CA LEU A 69 14.40 -3.28 -10.32
C LEU A 69 13.75 -2.88 -11.66
N PHE A 70 14.43 -2.03 -12.45
CA PHE A 70 13.90 -1.55 -13.73
C PHE A 70 13.86 -2.60 -14.83
N THR A 71 14.65 -3.68 -14.70
CA THR A 71 14.79 -4.71 -15.73
C THR A 71 14.09 -6.03 -15.35
N SER A 72 13.93 -6.33 -14.07
CA SER A 72 13.36 -7.58 -13.56
C SER A 72 11.88 -7.75 -13.86
N ARG A 73 11.14 -6.65 -14.08
CA ARG A 73 9.69 -6.64 -14.40
C ARG A 73 8.86 -7.46 -13.39
N THR A 74 9.24 -7.43 -12.11
CA THR A 74 8.55 -8.18 -11.04
C THR A 74 7.30 -7.47 -10.50
N GLY A 75 6.92 -6.34 -11.10
CA GLY A 75 5.75 -5.54 -10.71
C GLY A 75 4.44 -6.33 -10.75
N ARG A 76 3.66 -6.26 -9.67
CA ARG A 76 2.34 -6.90 -9.54
C ARG A 76 1.36 -5.95 -8.87
N LEU A 77 0.07 -6.11 -9.20
CA LEU A 77 -1.02 -5.54 -8.43
C LEU A 77 -1.62 -6.63 -7.54
N LEU A 78 -1.60 -6.38 -6.23
CA LEU A 78 -2.35 -7.18 -5.26
C LEU A 78 -3.60 -6.41 -4.85
N THR A 79 -4.62 -7.12 -4.39
CA THR A 79 -5.86 -6.53 -3.89
C THR A 79 -6.30 -7.23 -2.62
N THR A 80 -6.84 -6.45 -1.68
CA THR A 80 -7.56 -6.97 -0.52
C THR A 80 -8.79 -6.10 -0.26
N GLU A 81 -9.81 -6.67 0.36
CA GLU A 81 -10.95 -5.89 0.85
C GLU A 81 -10.61 -5.25 2.20
N VAL A 82 -11.11 -4.03 2.41
CA VAL A 82 -11.05 -3.29 3.68
C VAL A 82 -12.45 -2.80 4.05
N THR A 83 -12.61 -2.32 5.28
CA THR A 83 -13.93 -1.93 5.80
C THR A 83 -14.32 -0.49 5.46
N VAL A 84 -13.36 0.40 5.23
CA VAL A 84 -13.61 1.84 5.02
C VAL A 84 -13.36 2.19 3.56
N PRO A 85 -14.35 2.77 2.85
CA PRO A 85 -14.22 3.05 1.44
C PRO A 85 -13.33 4.26 1.18
N ARG A 86 -12.93 4.48 -0.07
CA ARG A 86 -12.17 5.68 -0.49
C ARG A 86 -12.86 6.99 -0.11
N ALA A 87 -12.06 8.02 0.15
CA ALA A 87 -12.56 9.40 0.22
C ALA A 87 -12.93 9.91 -1.18
N GLY A 88 -14.22 10.00 -1.48
CA GLY A 88 -14.72 10.62 -2.71
C GLY A 88 -14.35 9.91 -4.01
N ARG A 89 -14.10 10.68 -5.06
CA ARG A 89 -13.54 10.20 -6.34
C ARG A 89 -12.15 10.83 -6.52
N PRO A 90 -11.20 10.15 -7.17
CA PRO A 90 -9.98 10.79 -7.66
C PRO A 90 -10.29 12.00 -8.55
#